data_AF-A0A953AZ01-F1
#
_entry.id   AF-A0A953AZ01-F1
#
_cell.length_a   1.000
_cell.length_b   1.000
_cell.length_c   1.000
_cell.angle_alpha   90.00
_cell.angle_beta   90.00
_cell.angle_gamma   90.00
#
_symmetry.space_group_name_H-M   'P 1'
#
loop_
_entity.id
_entity.type
_entity.pdbx_description
1 polymer ?
#
loop_
_entity_poly.entity_id
_entity_poly.type
_entity_poly.pdbx_seq_one_letter_code
_entity_poly.pdbx_strand_id
1 'polypeptide(L)' 'MRAAEPAAYAAGDRVFHQKFGYGSVVAAEGNKLDIEFDKAGPKKVIAGFVVPAERAG' A
#
# COMPACT_ATOMS: atom_id res chain seq x y z
N MET A 1 -3.54 19.22 13.82
CA MET A 1 -3.88 18.25 12.76
C MET A 1 -3.47 16.87 13.25
N ARG A 2 -4.39 15.90 13.29
CA ARG A 2 -4.05 14.52 13.71
C ARG A 2 -3.07 13.95 12.67
N ALA A 3 -1.89 13.54 13.12
CA ALA A 3 -1.06 12.62 12.36
C ALA A 3 -1.87 11.34 12.22
N ALA A 4 -2.22 10.97 10.99
CA ALA A 4 -2.85 9.68 10.74
C ALA A 4 -1.90 8.59 11.23
N GLU A 5 -2.32 7.85 12.26
CA GLU A 5 -1.81 6.50 12.51
C GLU A 5 -1.80 5.76 11.17
N PRO A 6 -0.79 4.92 10.86
CA PRO A 6 -0.82 4.13 9.65
C PRO A 6 -2.11 3.30 9.68
N ALA A 7 -3.12 3.77 8.95
CA ALA A 7 -4.40 3.13 8.88
C ALA A 7 -4.13 1.69 8.44
N ALA A 8 -4.74 0.73 9.13
CA ALA A 8 -4.69 -0.65 8.69
C ALA A 8 -5.19 -0.67 7.24
N TYR A 9 -4.33 -1.05 6.30
CA TYR A 9 -4.67 -1.05 4.88
C TYR A 9 -5.85 -1.98 4.63
N ALA A 10 -6.78 -1.53 3.79
CA ALA A 10 -7.93 -2.30 3.34
C ALA A 10 -7.81 -2.63 1.85
N ALA A 11 -8.53 -3.67 1.42
CA ALA A 11 -8.67 -3.96 0.00
C ALA A 11 -9.32 -2.75 -0.73
N GLY A 12 -8.71 -2.33 -1.84
CA GLY A 12 -9.08 -1.13 -2.59
C GLY A 12 -8.19 0.09 -2.30
N ASP A 13 -7.40 0.08 -1.22
CA ASP A 13 -6.54 1.22 -0.87
C ASP A 13 -5.45 1.42 -1.93
N ARG A 14 -5.23 2.69 -2.30
CA ARG A 14 -4.12 3.07 -3.17
C ARG A 14 -2.86 3.30 -2.35
N VAL A 15 -1.77 2.67 -2.79
CA VAL A 15 -0.46 2.76 -2.17
C VAL A 15 0.61 3.12 -3.18
N PHE A 16 1.76 3.56 -2.67
CA PHE A 16 2.98 3.74 -3.42
C PHE A 16 4.13 2.96 -2.78
N HIS A 17 4.91 2.28 -3.63
CA HIS A 17 6.16 1.63 -3.26
C HIS A 17 7.29 2.20 -4.13
N GLN A 18 8.40 2.61 -3.51
CA GLN A 18 9.51 3.28 -4.22
C GLN A 18 10.02 2.50 -5.45
N LYS A 19 10.07 1.17 -5.37
CA LYS A 19 10.54 0.30 -6.47
C LYS A 19 9.45 -0.08 -7.49
N PHE A 20 8.20 -0.21 -7.05
CA PHE A 20 7.13 -0.81 -7.86
C PHE A 20 6.13 0.23 -8.38
N GLY A 21 6.20 1.45 -7.85
CA GLY A 21 5.31 2.55 -8.17
C GLY A 21 4.00 2.45 -7.42
N TYR A 22 2.94 2.95 -8.05
CA TYR A 22 1.59 2.90 -7.52
C TYR A 22 0.98 1.51 -7.65
N GLY A 23 0.14 1.16 -6.68
CA GLY A 23 -0.63 -0.07 -6.69
C GLY A 23 -1.88 0.03 -5.84
N SER A 24 -2.73 -0.98 -5.97
CA SER A 24 -3.97 -1.13 -5.20
C SER A 24 -3.87 -2.36 -4.30
N VAL A 25 -4.21 -2.21 -3.03
CA VAL A 25 -4.26 -3.35 -2.09
C VAL A 25 -5.40 -4.26 -2.52
N VAL A 26 -5.11 -5.54 -2.73
CA VAL A 26 -6.06 -6.60 -3.05
C VAL A 26 -6.50 -7.31 -1.78
N ALA A 27 -5.57 -7.55 -0.86
CA ALA A 27 -5.85 -8.09 0.46
C ALA A 27 -4.80 -7.62 1.48
N ALA A 28 -5.21 -7.55 2.74
CA ALA A 28 -4.34 -7.22 3.86
C ALA A 28 -4.50 -8.26 4.96
N GLU A 29 -3.39 -8.86 5.39
CA GLU A 29 -3.37 -9.88 6.43
C GLU A 29 -2.27 -9.54 7.45
N GLY A 30 -2.69 -8.95 8.56
CA GLY A 30 -1.77 -8.43 9.58
C GLY A 30 -0.85 -7.35 9.02
N ASN A 31 0.44 -7.67 8.88
CA ASN A 31 1.46 -6.77 8.31
C ASN A 31 1.77 -7.05 6.84
N LYS A 32 1.19 -8.08 6.23
CA LYS A 32 1.40 -8.44 4.82
C LYS A 32 0.28 -7.86 3.98
N LEU A 33 0.64 -7.31 2.83
CA LEU A 33 -0.29 -6.78 1.84
C LEU A 33 -0.06 -7.49 0.53
N ASP A 34 -1.15 -8.00 -0.04
CA ASP A 34 -1.24 -8.37 -1.43
C ASP A 34 -1.64 -7.13 -2.22
N ILE A 35 -0.78 -6.67 -3.13
CA ILE A 35 -0.94 -5.42 -3.86
C ILE A 35 -0.77 -5.67 -5.35
N GLU A 36 -1.71 -5.18 -6.14
CA GLU A 36 -1.60 -5.14 -7.59
C GLU A 36 -0.95 -3.82 -8.02
N PHE A 37 0.33 -3.88 -8.38
CA PHE A 37 1.08 -2.70 -8.83
C PHE A 37 0.88 -2.46 -10.32
N ASP A 38 0.65 -1.21 -10.71
CA ASP A 38 0.27 -0.83 -12.08
C ASP A 38 1.35 -1.22 -13.11
N LYS A 39 2.63 -1.17 -12.73
CA LYS A 39 3.77 -1.51 -13.61
C LYS A 39 4.44 -2.84 -13.27
N ALA A 40 4.43 -3.23 -12.00
CA ALA A 40 5.15 -4.41 -11.52
C ALA A 40 4.27 -5.66 -11.39
N GLY A 41 2.95 -5.52 -11.55
CA GLY A 41 1.96 -6.58 -11.36
C GLY A 41 1.71 -6.92 -9.88
N PRO A 42 1.05 -8.05 -9.61
CA PRO A 42 0.75 -8.48 -8.25
C PRO A 42 2.01 -8.82 -7.45
N LYS A 43 2.13 -8.26 -6.25
CA LYS A 43 3.22 -8.49 -5.30
C LYS A 43 2.71 -8.56 -3.87
N LYS A 44 3.35 -9.41 -3.07
CA LYS A 44 3.22 -9.40 -1.62
C LYS A 44 4.32 -8.53 -1.02
N VAL A 45 3.95 -7.56 -0.20
CA VAL A 45 4.87 -6.65 0.50
C VAL A 45 4.46 -6.51 1.96
N ILE A 46 5.35 -5.99 2.80
CA ILE A 46 5.02 -5.65 4.19
C ILE A 46 4.49 -4.22 4.21
N ALA A 47 3.44 -3.97 4.99
CA ALA A 47 2.79 -2.68 5.16
C ALA A 47 3.78 -1.53 5.47
N GLY A 48 4.86 -1.82 6.19
CA GLY A 48 5.91 -0.84 6.52
C GLY A 48 6.79 -0.38 5.34
N PHE A 49 6.70 -1.02 4.16
CA PHE A 49 7.45 -0.63 2.96
C PHE A 49 6.60 0.09 1.91
N VAL A 50 5.33 0.35 2.22
CA VAL A 50 4.44 1.10 1.35
C VAL A 50 3.93 2.35 2.07
N VAL A 51 3.56 3.36 1.29
CA VAL A 51 2.92 4.58 1.81
C VAL A 51 1.53 4.72 1.19
N PRO A 52 0.52 5.21 1.93
CA PRO A 52 -0.77 5.55 1.33
C PRO A 52 -0.57 6.58 0.21
N ALA A 53 -1.26 6.41 -0.91
CA ALA A 53 -1.12 7.31 -2.06
C ALA A 53 -1.51 8.77 -1.72
N GLU A 54 -2.47 8.96 -0.80
CA GLU A 54 -2.88 10.28 -0.29
C GLU A 54 -1.77 11.02 0.47
N ARG A 55 -0.76 10.29 0.95
CA ARG A 55 0.40 10.81 1.68
C ARG A 55 1.65 10.90 0.82
N ALA A 56 1.59 10.42 -0.42
CA ALA A 56 2.71 10.42 -1.37
C ALA A 56 2.81 11.71 -2.20
N GLY A 57 2.08 12.76 -1.81
CA GLY A 57 2.13 14.10 -2.38
C GLY A 57 3.33 14.91 -1.89
#